data_AF-A0A9D5ZTF5-F1
#
_entry.id   AF-A0A9D5ZTF5-F1
#
_cell.length_a   1.000
_cell.length_b   1.000
_cell.length_c   1.000
_cell.angle_alpha   90.00
_cell.angle_beta   90.00
_cell.angle_gamma   90.00
#
_symmetry.space_group_name_H-M   'P 1'
#
loop_
_entity.id
_entity.type
_entity.pdbx_description
1 polymer ?
#
loop_
_entity_poly.entity_id
_entity_poly.type
_entity_poly.pdbx_seq_one_letter_code
_entity_poly.pdbx_strand_id
1 'polypeptide(L)'
;MKNEVILINPSPEGFIFKGIPLNSYLYTKVRAIYKAVRKPNAKLTFISPLNVLSIGTALKAAGYKPIIIDGTAEDVRDKIRIHLDENTLFVGISAMTGSQITFGLKSAKFVRNINPNIPLVWGGLHPTVLPEETLSTSKYADIVCIGEGEITIVELANALQIRLF
;
A
#
# COMPACT_ATOMS: atom_id res chain seq x y z
N MET A 1 -1.61 18.08 -15.62
CA MET A 1 -0.41 17.28 -15.28
C MET A 1 -0.79 16.31 -14.20
N LYS A 2 -0.29 15.07 -14.22
CA LYS A 2 -0.55 14.10 -13.15
C LYS A 2 0.00 14.62 -11.83
N ASN A 3 -0.79 14.60 -10.78
CA ASN A 3 -0.43 15.14 -9.46
C ASN A 3 -0.93 14.28 -8.28
N GLU A 4 -1.66 13.20 -8.55
CA GLU A 4 -2.16 12.33 -7.50
C GLU A 4 -1.16 11.21 -7.20
N VAL A 5 -0.94 10.93 -5.91
CA VAL A 5 -0.07 9.85 -5.45
C VAL A 5 -0.86 8.96 -4.53
N ILE A 6 -1.03 7.69 -4.89
CA ILE A 6 -1.71 6.73 -4.02
C ILE A 6 -0.67 6.09 -3.11
N LEU A 7 -0.89 6.13 -1.79
CA LEU A 7 -0.03 5.52 -0.78
C LEU A 7 -0.79 4.40 -0.09
N ILE A 8 -0.31 3.16 -0.24
CA ILE A 8 -0.96 1.98 0.30
C ILE A 8 -0.20 1.50 1.54
N ASN A 9 -0.89 1.44 2.67
CA ASN A 9 -0.46 0.66 3.84
C ASN A 9 -1.15 -0.72 3.79
N PRO A 10 -0.47 -1.78 3.33
CA PRO A 10 -1.09 -3.08 3.15
C PRO A 10 -1.35 -3.78 4.49
N SER A 11 -2.47 -4.49 4.58
CA SER A 11 -2.80 -5.34 5.72
C SER A 11 -3.64 -6.54 5.27
N PRO A 12 -3.64 -7.67 5.99
CA PRO A 12 -4.55 -8.77 5.71
C PRO A 12 -6.03 -8.35 5.68
N GLU A 13 -6.44 -7.51 6.63
CA GLU A 13 -7.82 -7.04 6.82
C GLU A 13 -8.39 -6.45 5.54
N GLY A 14 -7.62 -5.61 4.86
CA GLY A 14 -8.03 -4.93 3.62
C GLY A 14 -8.27 -5.84 2.41
N PHE A 15 -8.04 -7.15 2.55
CA PHE A 15 -8.36 -8.17 1.54
C PHE A 15 -9.39 -9.20 2.01
N ILE A 16 -9.64 -9.29 3.32
CA ILE A 16 -10.52 -10.30 3.92
C ILE A 16 -12.01 -9.93 3.77
N PHE A 17 -12.36 -8.65 3.64
CA PHE A 17 -13.76 -8.18 3.70
C PHE A 17 -14.68 -8.61 2.55
N LYS A 18 -14.17 -9.07 1.39
CA LYS A 18 -15.03 -9.50 0.25
C LYS A 18 -14.64 -10.82 -0.43
N GLY A 19 -13.78 -11.64 0.19
CA GLY A 19 -13.21 -12.83 -0.47
C GLY A 19 -13.79 -14.19 -0.09
N ILE A 20 -14.63 -14.28 0.95
CA ILE A 20 -15.16 -15.57 1.43
C ILE A 20 -16.67 -15.60 1.15
N PRO A 21 -17.18 -16.53 0.30
CA PRO A 21 -18.61 -16.70 0.14
C PRO A 21 -19.25 -16.94 1.51
N LEU A 22 -20.38 -16.26 1.76
CA LEU A 22 -21.08 -16.12 3.04
C LEU A 22 -21.46 -17.46 3.74
N ASN A 23 -21.18 -18.61 3.12
CA ASN A 23 -21.71 -19.92 3.50
C ASN A 23 -20.65 -21.02 3.75
N SER A 24 -19.37 -20.69 3.92
CA SER A 24 -18.40 -21.72 4.32
C SER A 24 -18.30 -21.80 5.86
N TYR A 25 -18.58 -22.99 6.40
CA TYR A 25 -18.36 -23.37 7.80
C TYR A 25 -16.93 -23.02 8.31
N LEU A 26 -15.97 -22.86 7.40
CA LEU A 26 -14.63 -22.33 7.69
C LEU A 26 -14.63 -20.87 8.16
N TYR A 27 -15.54 -19.99 7.71
CA TYR A 27 -15.56 -18.58 8.11
C TYR A 27 -15.83 -18.42 9.61
N THR A 28 -16.79 -19.18 10.16
CA THR A 28 -17.09 -19.16 11.59
C THR A 28 -15.92 -19.71 12.41
N LYS A 29 -15.24 -20.76 11.94
CA LYS A 29 -14.05 -21.31 12.62
C LYS A 29 -12.82 -20.42 12.50
N VAL A 30 -12.54 -19.81 11.35
CA VAL A 30 -11.42 -18.87 11.17
C VAL A 30 -11.68 -17.59 11.95
N ARG A 31 -12.91 -17.05 11.95
CA ARG A 31 -13.29 -15.92 12.80
C ARG A 31 -13.21 -16.31 14.28
N ALA A 32 -13.59 -17.54 14.66
CA ALA A 32 -13.46 -18.04 16.03
C ALA A 32 -11.99 -18.22 16.42
N ILE A 33 -11.13 -18.73 15.56
CA ILE A 33 -9.68 -18.86 15.81
C ILE A 33 -9.04 -17.48 15.85
N TYR A 34 -9.34 -16.58 14.91
CA TYR A 34 -8.83 -15.21 14.92
C TYR A 34 -9.35 -14.40 16.13
N LYS A 35 -10.60 -14.64 16.58
CA LYS A 35 -11.18 -14.09 17.82
C LYS A 35 -10.74 -14.83 19.09
N ALA A 36 -10.25 -16.06 19.02
CA ALA A 36 -9.76 -16.84 20.18
C ALA A 36 -8.26 -16.63 20.40
N VAL A 37 -7.51 -16.38 19.33
CA VAL A 37 -6.11 -15.93 19.38
C VAL A 37 -6.04 -14.45 19.76
N ARG A 38 -6.97 -13.61 19.30
CA ARG A 38 -7.19 -12.29 19.92
C ARG A 38 -7.79 -12.49 21.30
N LYS A 39 -7.21 -11.88 22.33
CA LYS A 39 -7.88 -11.80 23.63
C LYS A 39 -9.27 -11.17 23.42
N PRO A 40 -10.34 -11.69 24.06
CA PRO A 40 -11.71 -11.19 23.86
C PRO A 40 -11.90 -9.69 24.19
N ASN A 41 -10.91 -9.06 24.83
CA ASN A 41 -10.83 -7.63 25.15
C ASN A 41 -9.62 -6.91 24.52
N ALA A 42 -8.97 -7.49 23.50
CA ALA A 42 -7.94 -6.77 22.76
C ALA A 42 -8.63 -5.63 21.99
N LYS A 43 -8.61 -4.42 22.57
CA LYS A 43 -8.95 -3.19 21.84
C LYS A 43 -8.23 -3.27 20.49
N LEU A 44 -8.96 -3.06 19.40
CA LEU A 44 -8.35 -2.81 18.11
C LEU A 44 -7.56 -1.52 18.30
N THR A 45 -6.29 -1.63 18.67
CA THR A 45 -5.41 -0.47 18.74
C THR A 45 -5.22 -0.07 17.28
N PHE A 46 -6.05 0.87 16.84
CA PHE A 46 -5.90 1.57 15.58
C PHE A 46 -4.61 2.38 15.71
N ILE A 47 -3.51 1.75 15.32
CA ILE A 47 -2.24 2.46 15.19
C ILE A 47 -2.32 3.15 13.85
N SER A 48 -2.46 4.48 13.90
CA SER A 48 -2.43 5.30 12.71
C SER A 48 -1.14 5.00 11.92
N PRO A 49 -1.20 4.80 10.59
CA PRO A 49 -0.03 4.40 9.81
C PRO A 49 0.87 5.64 9.58
N LEU A 50 1.62 6.01 10.63
CA LEU A 50 2.44 7.21 10.68
C LEU A 50 3.46 7.28 9.53
N ASN A 51 3.97 6.12 9.11
CA ASN A 51 4.83 5.98 7.95
C ASN A 51 4.22 6.60 6.69
N VAL A 52 3.04 6.16 6.23
CA VAL A 52 2.44 6.71 5.00
C VAL A 52 1.82 8.09 5.21
N LEU A 53 1.44 8.44 6.44
CA LEU A 53 0.96 9.78 6.77
C LEU A 53 2.07 10.84 6.69
N SER A 54 3.28 10.50 7.15
CA SER A 54 4.45 11.38 7.05
C SER A 54 4.78 11.68 5.58
N ILE A 55 4.88 10.61 4.77
CA ILE A 55 5.08 10.70 3.32
C ILE A 55 3.97 11.51 2.64
N GLY A 56 2.70 11.25 2.97
CA GLY A 56 1.57 12.01 2.47
C GLY A 56 1.69 13.50 2.83
N THR A 57 2.11 13.82 4.04
CA THR A 57 2.27 15.21 4.49
C THR A 57 3.35 15.92 3.68
N ALA A 58 4.49 15.28 3.45
CA ALA A 58 5.58 15.84 2.64
C ALA A 58 5.14 16.10 1.20
N LEU A 59 4.46 15.12 0.57
CA LEU A 59 3.89 15.26 -0.78
C LEU A 59 2.89 16.40 -0.85
N LYS A 60 1.99 16.51 0.13
CA LYS A 60 1.00 17.57 0.21
C LYS A 60 1.65 18.95 0.34
N ALA A 61 2.68 19.08 1.18
CA ALA A 61 3.44 20.32 1.33
C ALA A 61 4.13 20.74 0.02
N ALA A 62 4.53 19.77 -0.81
CA ALA A 62 5.11 20.00 -2.13
C ALA A 62 4.07 20.22 -3.25
N GLY A 63 2.77 20.27 -2.93
CA GLY A 63 1.71 20.55 -3.92
C GLY A 63 1.11 19.33 -4.62
N TYR A 64 1.50 18.11 -4.23
CA TYR A 64 0.87 16.88 -4.71
C TYR A 64 -0.40 16.55 -3.93
N LYS A 65 -1.24 15.67 -4.50
CA LYS A 65 -2.47 15.18 -3.87
C LYS A 65 -2.28 13.73 -3.42
N PRO A 66 -1.82 13.49 -2.19
CA PRO A 66 -1.70 12.13 -1.67
C PRO A 66 -3.09 11.55 -1.37
N ILE A 67 -3.31 10.30 -1.76
CA ILE A 67 -4.48 9.49 -1.42
C ILE A 67 -3.97 8.31 -0.60
N ILE A 68 -4.34 8.26 0.66
CA ILE A 68 -3.90 7.18 1.57
C ILE A 68 -4.97 6.09 1.56
N ILE A 69 -4.53 4.85 1.33
CA ILE A 69 -5.35 3.64 1.43
C ILE A 69 -4.77 2.82 2.58
N ASP A 70 -5.49 2.78 3.70
CA ASP A 70 -5.07 2.01 4.87
C ASP A 70 -5.79 0.66 4.91
N GLY A 71 -5.07 -0.40 4.55
CA GLY A 71 -5.59 -1.75 4.55
C GLY A 71 -5.97 -2.28 5.94
N THR A 72 -5.61 -1.59 7.04
CA THR A 72 -6.11 -1.92 8.37
C THR A 72 -7.56 -1.45 8.58
N ALA A 73 -8.00 -0.49 7.78
CA ALA A 73 -9.28 0.22 7.94
C ALA A 73 -10.21 0.08 6.73
N GLU A 74 -9.68 -0.17 5.54
CA GLU A 74 -10.39 -0.07 4.27
C GLU A 74 -10.19 -1.31 3.39
N ASP A 75 -11.16 -1.63 2.52
CA ASP A 75 -10.91 -2.61 1.44
C ASP A 75 -10.00 -1.96 0.39
N VAL A 76 -8.79 -2.52 0.29
CA VAL A 76 -7.73 -1.98 -0.55
C VAL A 76 -8.11 -2.03 -2.03
N ARG A 77 -8.82 -3.07 -2.48
CA ARG A 77 -9.19 -3.23 -3.89
C ARG A 77 -10.25 -2.23 -4.31
N ASP A 78 -11.26 -2.04 -3.47
CA ASP A 78 -12.32 -1.08 -3.76
C ASP A 78 -11.75 0.35 -3.78
N LYS A 79 -10.83 0.67 -2.86
CA LYS A 79 -10.17 1.99 -2.85
C LYS A 79 -9.25 2.20 -4.05
N ILE A 80 -8.47 1.18 -4.46
CA ILE A 80 -7.69 1.26 -5.69
C ILE A 80 -8.61 1.50 -6.90
N ARG A 81 -9.75 0.80 -7.01
CA ARG A 81 -10.70 1.01 -8.13
C ARG A 81 -11.26 2.43 -8.19
N ILE A 82 -11.52 3.03 -7.03
CA ILE A 82 -12.12 4.36 -6.94
C ILE A 82 -11.10 5.45 -7.27
N HIS A 83 -9.85 5.27 -6.86
CA HIS A 83 -8.85 6.35 -6.88
C HIS A 83 -7.78 6.22 -7.97
N LEU A 84 -7.57 5.03 -8.53
CA LEU A 84 -6.57 4.84 -9.58
C LEU A 84 -7.14 5.24 -10.94
N ASP A 85 -6.69 6.39 -11.44
CA ASP A 85 -7.17 7.03 -12.66
C ASP A 85 -6.03 7.60 -13.53
N GLU A 86 -6.36 8.39 -14.55
CA GLU A 86 -5.40 9.06 -15.42
C GLU A 86 -4.58 10.17 -14.74
N ASN A 87 -5.06 10.74 -13.63
CA ASN A 87 -4.38 11.78 -12.86
C ASN A 87 -3.34 11.22 -11.90
N THR A 88 -3.39 9.90 -11.64
CA THR A 88 -2.45 9.20 -10.78
C THR A 88 -1.06 9.16 -11.40
N LEU A 89 -0.10 9.79 -10.70
CA LEU A 89 1.30 9.88 -11.07
C LEU A 89 2.04 8.56 -10.78
N PHE A 90 1.91 8.04 -9.57
CA PHE A 90 2.45 6.74 -9.17
C PHE A 90 1.69 6.16 -7.98
N VAL A 91 1.93 4.88 -7.70
CA VAL A 91 1.42 4.20 -6.51
C VAL A 91 2.59 3.78 -5.63
N GLY A 92 2.60 4.29 -4.40
CA GLY A 92 3.52 3.93 -3.33
C GLY A 92 2.96 2.79 -2.47
N ILE A 93 3.79 1.80 -2.14
CA ILE A 93 3.44 0.68 -1.26
C ILE A 93 4.45 0.65 -0.11
N SER A 94 3.96 0.81 1.12
CA SER A 94 4.78 0.61 2.30
C SER A 94 4.89 -0.89 2.60
N ALA A 95 6.08 -1.35 2.96
CA ALA A 95 6.31 -2.74 3.37
C ALA A 95 7.23 -2.84 4.59
N MET A 96 6.67 -3.30 5.70
CA MET A 96 7.41 -3.95 6.77
C MET A 96 7.58 -5.44 6.46
N THR A 97 8.56 -6.08 7.08
CA THR A 97 8.76 -7.54 6.95
C THR A 97 7.52 -8.33 7.38
N GLY A 98 7.32 -9.52 6.82
CA GLY A 98 6.22 -10.41 7.16
C GLY A 98 4.99 -10.21 6.28
N SER A 99 3.79 -10.23 6.87
CA SER A 99 2.53 -10.26 6.10
C SER A 99 2.35 -9.05 5.19
N GLN A 100 2.89 -7.88 5.55
CA GLN A 100 2.79 -6.68 4.71
C GLN A 100 3.43 -6.88 3.33
N ILE A 101 4.49 -7.67 3.20
CA ILE A 101 5.08 -8.01 1.89
C ILE A 101 4.03 -8.71 1.02
N THR A 102 3.40 -9.77 1.55
CA THR A 102 2.39 -10.56 0.82
C THR A 102 1.20 -9.70 0.40
N PHE A 103 0.70 -8.85 1.28
CA PHE A 103 -0.47 -8.00 0.97
C PHE A 103 -0.10 -6.80 0.10
N GLY A 104 1.12 -6.26 0.23
CA GLY A 104 1.68 -5.29 -0.71
C GLY A 104 1.74 -5.86 -2.13
N LEU A 105 2.22 -7.09 -2.29
CA LEU A 105 2.28 -7.76 -3.59
C LEU A 105 0.88 -8.00 -4.19
N LYS A 106 -0.11 -8.31 -3.34
CA LYS A 106 -1.51 -8.42 -3.78
C LYS A 106 -2.05 -7.07 -4.25
N SER A 107 -1.77 -5.99 -3.52
CA SER A 107 -2.13 -4.62 -3.93
C SER A 107 -1.47 -4.27 -5.27
N ALA A 108 -0.17 -4.49 -5.39
CA ALA A 108 0.62 -4.20 -6.56
C ALA A 108 0.12 -4.95 -7.81
N LYS A 109 -0.19 -6.24 -7.65
CA LYS A 109 -0.83 -7.05 -8.71
C LYS A 109 -2.18 -6.48 -9.12
N PHE A 110 -3.00 -6.04 -8.16
CA PHE A 110 -4.30 -5.47 -8.44
C PHE A 110 -4.19 -4.13 -9.19
N VAL A 111 -3.24 -3.27 -8.79
CA VAL A 111 -2.89 -2.04 -9.52
C VAL A 111 -2.49 -2.36 -10.95
N ARG A 112 -1.57 -3.32 -11.17
CA ARG A 112 -1.14 -3.71 -12.54
C ARG A 112 -2.28 -4.20 -13.43
N ASN A 113 -3.27 -4.88 -12.86
CA ASN A 113 -4.43 -5.34 -13.63
C ASN A 113 -5.29 -4.17 -14.15
N ILE A 114 -5.26 -3.02 -13.49
CA ILE A 114 -6.01 -1.82 -13.88
C ILE A 114 -5.14 -0.93 -14.77
N ASN A 115 -3.90 -0.66 -14.33
CA ASN A 115 -2.93 0.12 -15.08
C ASN A 115 -1.57 -0.61 -15.10
N PRO A 116 -1.22 -1.29 -16.21
CA PRO A 116 0.00 -2.08 -16.28
C PRO A 116 1.27 -1.22 -16.29
N ASN A 117 1.18 0.07 -16.61
CA ASN A 117 2.34 0.94 -16.83
C ASN A 117 2.55 1.97 -15.72
N ILE A 118 1.67 2.05 -14.72
CA ILE A 118 1.82 3.05 -13.66
C ILE A 118 3.06 2.75 -12.81
N PRO A 119 3.93 3.72 -12.49
CA PRO A 119 5.08 3.46 -11.63
C PRO A 119 4.65 2.91 -10.27
N LEU A 120 5.24 1.77 -9.87
CA LEU A 120 5.08 1.15 -8.56
C LEU A 120 6.33 1.36 -7.71
N VAL A 121 6.17 2.17 -6.68
CA VAL A 121 7.24 2.60 -5.77
C VAL A 121 7.08 1.86 -4.43
N TRP A 122 8.14 1.19 -3.98
CA TRP A 122 8.15 0.49 -2.71
C TRP A 122 9.03 1.21 -1.69
N GLY A 123 8.55 1.31 -0.45
CA GLY A 123 9.30 1.92 0.66
C GLY A 123 9.01 1.24 1.99
N GLY A 124 9.71 1.67 3.04
CA GLY A 124 9.62 1.11 4.39
C GLY A 124 10.79 0.20 4.75
N LEU A 125 10.68 -0.49 5.89
CA LEU A 125 11.79 -1.26 6.48
C LEU A 125 12.29 -2.36 5.54
N HIS A 126 11.40 -3.13 4.91
CA HIS A 126 11.83 -4.25 4.06
C HIS A 126 12.55 -3.77 2.79
N PRO A 127 12.00 -2.80 2.00
CA PRO A 127 12.71 -2.25 0.85
C PRO A 127 14.02 -1.54 1.22
N THR A 128 14.14 -1.02 2.44
CA THR A 128 15.38 -0.40 2.93
C THR A 128 16.47 -1.43 3.23
N VAL A 129 16.11 -2.53 3.89
CA VAL A 129 17.08 -3.55 4.32
C VAL A 129 17.42 -4.53 3.19
N LEU A 130 16.48 -4.77 2.28
CA LEU A 130 16.59 -5.76 1.20
C LEU A 130 16.12 -5.16 -0.14
N PRO A 131 16.78 -4.11 -0.66
CA PRO A 131 16.33 -3.42 -1.87
C PRO A 131 16.43 -4.29 -3.14
N GLU A 132 17.52 -5.04 -3.31
CA GLU A 132 17.72 -5.91 -4.48
C GLU A 132 16.72 -7.08 -4.45
N GLU A 133 16.46 -7.64 -3.27
CA GLU A 133 15.44 -8.68 -3.10
C GLU A 133 14.05 -8.11 -3.41
N THR A 134 13.74 -6.90 -2.94
CA THR A 134 12.46 -6.25 -3.22
C THR A 134 12.22 -6.07 -4.73
N LEU A 135 13.25 -5.63 -5.45
CA LEU A 135 13.20 -5.46 -6.92
C LEU A 135 13.17 -6.79 -7.68
N SER A 136 13.93 -7.80 -7.23
CA SER A 136 14.04 -9.09 -7.94
C SER A 136 12.90 -10.07 -7.64
N THR A 137 12.33 -10.00 -6.44
CA THR A 137 11.31 -10.96 -5.98
C THR A 137 9.94 -10.67 -6.57
N SER A 138 9.72 -9.50 -7.17
CA SER A 138 8.46 -9.20 -7.83
C SER A 138 8.61 -8.37 -9.10
N LYS A 139 7.88 -8.77 -10.15
CA LYS A 139 7.59 -7.93 -11.33
C LYS A 139 6.70 -6.71 -11.01
N TYR A 140 6.50 -6.42 -9.73
CA TYR A 140 5.56 -5.42 -9.23
C TYR A 140 6.27 -4.33 -8.40
N ALA A 141 7.59 -4.25 -8.48
CA ALA A 141 8.39 -3.17 -7.92
C ALA A 141 9.24 -2.58 -9.04
N ASP A 142 8.96 -1.33 -9.43
CA ASP A 142 9.76 -0.62 -10.44
C ASP A 142 10.86 0.21 -9.78
N ILE A 143 10.55 0.77 -8.61
CA ILE A 143 11.39 1.70 -7.86
C ILE A 143 11.34 1.31 -6.38
N VAL A 144 12.48 1.40 -5.71
CA VAL A 144 12.60 1.25 -4.26
C VAL A 144 13.16 2.54 -3.66
N CYS A 145 12.48 3.07 -2.64
CA CYS A 145 12.98 4.14 -1.79
C CYS A 145 13.62 3.51 -0.54
N ILE A 146 14.89 3.82 -0.31
CA ILE A 146 15.72 3.29 0.79
C ILE A 146 15.87 4.37 1.86
N GLY A 147 15.64 4.01 3.12
CA GLY A 147 15.78 4.91 4.26
C GLY A 147 14.58 5.84 4.44
N GLU A 148 14.83 7.03 4.98
CA GLU A 148 13.79 8.05 5.19
C GLU A 148 13.27 8.60 3.87
N GLY A 149 11.95 8.78 3.78
CA GLY A 149 11.27 8.93 2.50
C GLY A 149 10.71 10.32 2.23
N GLU A 150 10.61 11.21 3.21
CA GLU A 150 9.85 12.47 3.13
C GLU A 150 10.43 13.42 2.08
N ILE A 151 11.75 13.53 2.00
CA ILE A 151 12.43 14.34 1.00
C ILE A 151 12.47 13.58 -0.33
N THR A 152 12.93 12.33 -0.28
CA THR A 152 13.14 11.44 -1.43
C THR A 152 11.86 11.26 -2.26
N ILE A 153 10.70 11.15 -1.62
CA ILE A 153 9.42 10.93 -2.33
C ILE A 153 9.01 12.16 -3.14
N VAL A 154 9.33 13.36 -2.65
CA VAL A 154 9.03 14.62 -3.35
C VAL A 154 9.96 14.76 -4.56
N GLU A 155 11.25 14.47 -4.38
CA GLU A 155 12.21 14.44 -5.49
C GLU A 155 11.80 13.44 -6.57
N LEU A 156 11.37 12.25 -6.15
CA LEU A 156 10.86 11.23 -7.06
C LEU A 156 9.60 11.68 -7.80
N ALA A 157 8.63 12.27 -7.08
CA ALA A 157 7.41 12.79 -7.69
C ALA A 157 7.73 13.86 -8.74
N ASN A 158 8.64 14.79 -8.44
CA ASN A 158 9.09 15.82 -9.37
C ASN A 158 9.75 15.20 -10.61
N ALA A 159 10.64 14.23 -10.41
CA ALA A 159 11.31 13.55 -11.51
C ALA A 159 10.34 12.78 -12.43
N LEU A 160 9.35 12.09 -11.85
CA LEU A 160 8.32 11.37 -12.61
C LEU A 160 7.36 12.31 -13.34
N GLN A 161 7.04 13.47 -12.76
CA GLN A 161 6.18 14.46 -13.40
C GLN A 161 6.84 15.07 -14.64
N ILE A 162 8.16 15.29 -14.62
CA ILE A 162 8.92 15.82 -15.77
C ILE A 162 9.02 14.80 -16.92
N ARG A 163 9.19 13.51 -16.59
CA ARG A 163 9.44 12.44 -17.58
C ARG A 163 8.22 11.93 -18.35
N LEU A 164 7.01 12.34 -17.97
CA LEU A 164 5.76 11.94 -18.62
C LEU A 164 5.26 12.96 -19.66
N PHE A 165 6.15 13.85 -20.12
CA PHE A 165 6.01 14.73 -21.27
C PHE A 165 7.07 14.36 -22.32
#